data_AF-A0A957RD33-F1
#
_entry.id   AF-A0A957RD33-F1
#
_cell.length_a   1.000
_cell.length_b   1.000
_cell.length_c   1.000
_cell.angle_alpha   90.00
_cell.angle_beta   90.00
_cell.angle_gamma   90.00
#
_symmetry.space_group_name_H-M   'P 1'
#
loop_
_entity.id
_entity.type
_entity.pdbx_description
1 polymer ?
#
loop_
_entity_poly.entity_id
_entity_poly.type
_entity_poly.pdbx_seq_one_letter_code
_entity_poly.pdbx_strand_id
1 'polypeptide(L)'
;MTDTQEYHGKLVTIERFILDQQQAHPEATGTLTNILYDMALAAKIITSKTTRAGLAEILGSAGEENVQGEEVQKLDVFAQRTIFRLNDHTGRLAAMASEEEEAIIPIP
;
A
#
# COMPACT_ATOMS: atom_id res chain seq x y z
N MET A 1 -29.54 32.92 12.18
CA MET A 1 -29.90 31.48 12.14
C MET A 1 -29.03 30.87 11.07
N THR A 2 -28.15 29.96 11.48
CA THR A 2 -27.02 29.47 10.71
C THR A 2 -27.49 28.63 9.52
N ASP A 3 -27.01 28.98 8.35
CA ASP A 3 -27.24 28.27 7.09
C ASP A 3 -26.59 26.89 7.20
N THR A 4 -27.40 25.83 7.28
CA THR A 4 -26.91 24.45 7.35
C THR A 4 -26.83 23.95 5.91
N GLN A 5 -25.68 24.13 5.27
CA GLN A 5 -25.41 23.51 3.98
C GLN A 5 -25.51 21.99 4.12
N GLU A 6 -26.55 21.39 3.55
CA GLU A 6 -26.68 19.94 3.44
C GLU A 6 -25.56 19.40 2.53
N TYR A 7 -24.64 18.63 3.11
CA TYR A 7 -23.55 17.96 2.40
C TYR A 7 -24.10 16.86 1.47
N HIS A 8 -24.45 17.22 0.23
CA HIS A 8 -24.97 16.30 -0.80
C HIS A 8 -23.87 15.57 -1.59
N GLY A 9 -22.71 15.33 -0.99
CA GLY A 9 -21.67 14.48 -1.56
C GLY A 9 -21.78 13.06 -1.00
N LYS A 10 -22.12 12.07 -1.84
CA LYS A 10 -22.08 10.66 -1.42
C LYS A 10 -20.64 10.31 -1.06
N LEU A 11 -20.36 10.14 0.24
CA LEU A 11 -19.07 9.67 0.72
C LEU A 11 -18.89 8.20 0.29
N VAL A 12 -17.97 7.95 -0.64
CA VAL A 12 -17.61 6.61 -1.10
C VAL A 12 -16.20 6.33 -0.65
N THR A 13 -16.02 5.32 0.19
CA THR A 13 -14.68 4.88 0.61
C THR A 13 -14.03 4.05 -0.48
N ILE A 14 -12.69 3.93 -0.44
CA ILE A 14 -11.96 3.05 -1.35
C ILE A 14 -12.47 1.61 -1.26
N GLU A 15 -12.79 1.14 -0.05
CA GLU A 15 -13.34 -0.20 0.17
C GLU A 15 -14.70 -0.35 -0.50
N ARG A 16 -15.59 0.64 -0.35
CA ARG A 16 -16.90 0.62 -1.00
C ARG A 16 -16.76 0.63 -2.52
N PHE A 17 -15.89 1.47 -3.06
CA PHE A 17 -15.65 1.56 -4.49
C PHE A 17 -15.17 0.21 -5.06
N ILE A 18 -14.17 -0.42 -4.42
CA ILE A 18 -13.63 -1.71 -4.86
C ILE A 18 -14.72 -2.81 -4.84
N LEU A 19 -15.56 -2.87 -3.78
CA LEU A 19 -16.67 -3.84 -3.72
C LEU A 19 -17.72 -3.60 -4.81
N ASP A 20 -18.06 -2.34 -5.07
CA ASP A 20 -19.02 -1.99 -6.11
C ASP A 20 -18.48 -2.36 -7.49
N GLN A 21 -17.17 -2.17 -7.74
CA GLN A 21 -16.53 -2.64 -8.97
C GLN A 21 -16.56 -4.17 -9.06
N GLN A 22 -16.19 -4.91 -8.01
CA GLN A 22 -16.26 -6.38 -8.04
C GLN A 22 -17.66 -6.89 -8.37
N GLN A 23 -18.71 -6.29 -7.78
CA GLN A 23 -20.10 -6.69 -8.05
C GLN A 23 -20.53 -6.46 -9.51
N ALA A 24 -19.91 -5.50 -10.20
CA ALA A 24 -20.16 -5.25 -11.62
C ALA A 24 -19.52 -6.30 -12.55
N HIS A 25 -18.66 -7.19 -12.03
CA HIS A 25 -17.95 -8.24 -12.77
C HIS A 25 -18.33 -9.63 -12.25
N PRO A 26 -19.33 -10.31 -12.86
CA PRO A 26 -19.82 -11.62 -12.40
C PRO A 26 -18.74 -12.72 -12.36
N GLU A 27 -17.71 -12.61 -13.17
CA GLU A 27 -16.56 -13.51 -13.25
C GLU A 27 -15.49 -13.23 -12.19
N ALA A 28 -15.60 -12.14 -11.43
CA ALA A 28 -14.60 -11.75 -10.47
C ALA A 28 -14.52 -12.75 -9.30
N THR A 29 -13.35 -13.34 -9.10
CA THR A 29 -13.08 -14.27 -8.00
C THR A 29 -12.90 -13.57 -6.63
N GLY A 30 -12.76 -12.25 -6.63
CA GLY A 30 -12.38 -11.45 -5.45
C GLY A 30 -10.88 -11.42 -5.16
N THR A 31 -10.05 -12.12 -5.93
CA THR A 31 -8.58 -12.11 -5.76
C THR A 31 -8.01 -10.69 -5.88
N LEU A 32 -8.39 -9.96 -6.94
CA LEU A 32 -7.95 -8.58 -7.16
C LEU A 32 -8.45 -7.64 -6.06
N THR A 33 -9.70 -7.79 -5.62
CA THR A 33 -10.27 -7.00 -4.52
C THR A 33 -9.42 -7.11 -3.25
N ASN A 34 -9.05 -8.33 -2.88
CA ASN A 34 -8.22 -8.53 -1.70
C ASN A 34 -6.81 -7.93 -1.89
N ILE A 35 -6.20 -8.03 -3.09
CA ILE A 35 -4.90 -7.39 -3.37
C ILE A 35 -5.01 -5.87 -3.20
N LEU A 36 -6.07 -5.26 -3.72
CA LEU A 36 -6.30 -3.82 -3.58
C LEU A 36 -6.53 -3.39 -2.13
N TYR A 37 -7.17 -4.25 -1.31
CA TYR A 37 -7.30 -4.02 0.13
C TYR A 37 -5.97 -4.06 0.86
N ASP A 38 -5.12 -5.03 0.55
CA ASP A 38 -3.79 -5.13 1.14
C ASP A 38 -2.94 -3.91 0.78
N MET A 39 -3.03 -3.46 -0.48
CA MET A 39 -2.35 -2.22 -0.90
C MET A 39 -2.91 -0.98 -0.21
N ALA A 40 -4.23 -0.87 -0.04
CA ALA A 40 -4.84 0.23 0.71
C ALA A 40 -4.41 0.23 2.18
N LEU A 41 -4.29 -0.95 2.80
CA LEU A 41 -3.79 -1.11 4.16
C LEU A 41 -2.29 -0.76 4.25
N ALA A 42 -1.48 -1.22 3.30
CA ALA A 42 -0.06 -0.89 3.21
C ALA A 42 0.14 0.63 3.17
N ALA A 43 -0.62 1.31 2.30
CA ALA A 43 -0.59 2.76 2.20
C ALA A 43 -0.94 3.45 3.53
N LYS A 44 -2.01 3.00 4.21
CA LYS A 44 -2.40 3.55 5.53
C LYS A 44 -1.30 3.37 6.58
N ILE A 45 -0.63 2.22 6.61
CA ILE A 45 0.47 1.93 7.55
C ILE A 45 1.68 2.81 7.23
N ILE A 46 2.05 2.92 5.96
CA ILE A 46 3.14 3.78 5.48
C ILE A 46 2.86 5.23 5.86
N THR A 47 1.69 5.76 5.52
CA THR A 47 1.30 7.12 5.91
C THR A 47 1.36 7.32 7.42
N SER A 48 0.83 6.39 8.22
CA SER A 48 0.88 6.51 9.68
C SER A 48 2.31 6.64 10.21
N LYS A 49 3.25 5.89 9.62
CA LYS A 49 4.66 5.94 9.98
C LYS A 49 5.34 7.23 9.48
N THR A 50 5.06 7.67 8.26
CA THR A 50 5.60 8.92 7.68
C THR A 50 5.09 10.16 8.43
N THR A 51 3.81 10.21 8.81
CA THR A 51 3.25 11.32 9.59
C THR A 51 3.89 11.45 10.97
N ARG A 52 4.36 10.32 11.54
CA ARG A 52 5.05 10.27 12.84
C ARG A 52 6.58 10.29 12.69
N ALA A 53 7.11 10.46 11.48
CA ALA A 53 8.53 10.24 11.19
C ALA A 53 9.47 11.20 11.93
N GLY A 54 9.03 12.44 12.18
CA GLY A 54 9.76 13.41 12.98
C GLY A 54 9.93 13.04 14.46
N LEU A 55 9.20 12.03 14.95
CA LEU A 55 9.27 11.53 16.34
C LEU A 55 9.86 10.12 16.46
N ALA A 56 10.08 9.43 15.33
CA ALA A 56 10.31 7.98 15.30
C ALA A 56 11.62 7.55 14.59
N GLU A 57 12.59 8.46 14.44
CA GLU A 57 13.93 8.22 13.86
C GLU A 57 13.93 7.46 12.50
N ILE A 58 12.85 7.57 11.73
CA ILE A 58 12.71 6.91 10.42
C ILE A 58 13.12 7.80 9.24
N LEU A 59 13.52 9.04 9.53
CA LEU A 59 14.13 9.93 8.53
C LEU A 59 15.64 9.67 8.46
N GLY A 60 16.17 9.73 7.23
CA GLY A 60 17.59 9.56 6.95
C GLY A 60 17.93 8.24 6.26
N SER A 61 19.18 8.18 5.82
CA SER A 61 19.78 7.05 5.11
C SER A 61 19.67 5.74 5.88
N ALA A 62 19.38 4.66 5.16
CA ALA A 62 19.47 3.29 5.63
C ALA A 62 20.93 2.78 5.63
N GLY A 63 21.87 3.53 5.06
CA GLY A 63 23.27 3.11 4.88
C GLY A 63 23.44 2.08 3.76
N GLU A 64 22.45 1.93 2.90
CA GLU A 64 22.40 1.02 1.76
C GLU A 64 22.26 1.83 0.46
N GLU A 65 22.75 1.28 -0.64
CA GLU A 65 22.67 1.85 -1.98
C GLU A 65 21.85 0.89 -2.85
N ASN A 66 20.83 1.38 -3.55
CA ASN A 66 19.98 0.55 -4.39
C ASN A 66 20.63 0.23 -5.75
N VAL A 67 19.93 -0.55 -6.57
CA VAL A 67 20.38 -1.02 -7.89
C VAL A 67 20.60 0.10 -8.91
N GLN A 68 20.12 1.32 -8.61
CA GLN A 68 20.30 2.52 -9.44
C GLN A 68 21.46 3.40 -8.95
N GLY A 69 22.13 3.03 -7.85
CA GLY A 69 23.21 3.82 -7.25
C GLY A 69 22.70 4.96 -6.35
N GLU A 70 21.45 4.89 -5.88
CA GLU A 70 20.85 5.89 -5.01
C GLU A 70 20.91 5.45 -3.55
N GLU A 71 21.10 6.41 -2.64
CA GLU A 71 21.12 6.15 -1.20
C GLU A 71 19.71 5.84 -0.69
N VAL A 72 19.50 4.61 -0.25
CA VAL A 72 18.19 4.12 0.21
C VAL A 72 17.82 4.80 1.52
N GLN A 73 16.59 5.33 1.61
CA GLN A 73 16.10 5.90 2.87
C GLN A 73 15.48 4.81 3.74
N LYS A 74 15.56 4.96 5.06
CA LYS A 74 14.88 4.05 6.00
C LYS A 74 13.39 3.92 5.76
N LEU A 75 12.78 4.95 5.18
CA LEU A 75 11.37 4.96 4.81
C LEU A 75 11.07 4.03 3.63
N ASP A 76 11.98 3.95 2.66
CA ASP A 76 11.84 3.12 1.46
C ASP A 76 11.90 1.64 1.85
N VAL A 77 12.90 1.28 2.67
CA VAL A 77 13.01 -0.06 3.29
C VAL A 77 11.74 -0.41 4.08
N PHE A 78 11.17 0.55 4.81
CA PHE A 78 9.94 0.34 5.56
C PHE A 78 8.73 0.10 4.64
N ALA A 79 8.60 0.89 3.57
CA ALA A 79 7.52 0.78 2.60
C ALA A 79 7.58 -0.58 1.89
N GLN A 80 8.75 -0.96 1.34
CA GLN A 80 8.97 -2.25 0.72
C GLN A 80 8.59 -3.41 1.66
N ARG A 81 9.11 -3.41 2.88
CA ARG A 81 8.82 -4.48 3.84
C ARG A 81 7.35 -4.55 4.24
N THR A 82 6.66 -3.41 4.29
CA THR A 82 5.23 -3.36 4.61
C THR A 82 4.41 -3.96 3.47
N ILE A 83 4.69 -3.59 2.23
CA ILE A 83 4.02 -4.13 1.05
C ILE A 83 4.30 -5.63 0.92
N PHE A 84 5.57 -6.04 1.09
CA PHE A 84 5.95 -7.45 1.06
C PHE A 84 5.15 -8.27 2.07
N ARG A 85 5.19 -7.91 3.36
CA ARG A 85 4.53 -8.68 4.43
C ARG A 85 3.02 -8.79 4.30
N LEU A 86 2.37 -7.81 3.67
CA LEU A 86 0.92 -7.84 3.46
C LEU A 86 0.50 -8.74 2.30
N ASN A 87 1.38 -8.93 1.33
CA ASN A 87 1.10 -9.71 0.13
C ASN A 87 1.74 -11.11 0.16
N ASP A 88 2.74 -11.30 1.01
CA ASP A 88 3.45 -12.56 1.23
C ASP A 88 2.53 -13.63 1.83
N HIS A 89 2.70 -14.89 1.39
CA HIS A 89 1.90 -16.06 1.79
C HIS A 89 0.36 -15.92 1.65
N THR A 90 -0.11 -15.01 0.79
CA THR A 90 -1.56 -14.82 0.58
C THR A 90 -2.17 -15.82 -0.41
N GLY A 91 -1.34 -16.54 -1.17
CA GLY A 91 -1.75 -17.40 -2.28
C GLY A 91 -2.32 -16.65 -3.49
N ARG A 92 -2.16 -15.32 -3.53
CA ARG A 92 -2.76 -14.44 -4.56
C ARG A 92 -1.77 -13.87 -5.56
N LEU A 93 -0.48 -13.91 -5.24
CA LEU A 93 0.61 -13.45 -6.11
C LEU A 93 1.54 -14.60 -6.45
N ALA A 94 2.10 -14.60 -7.66
CA ALA A 94 3.13 -15.55 -8.07
C ALA A 94 4.55 -15.02 -7.85
N ALA A 95 4.71 -13.69 -7.86
CA ALA A 95 5.98 -12.99 -7.68
C ALA A 95 5.73 -11.50 -7.43
N MET A 96 6.74 -10.81 -6.90
CA MET A 96 6.77 -9.34 -6.84
C MET A 96 8.07 -8.80 -7.42
N ALA A 97 8.04 -7.55 -7.86
CA ALA A 97 9.21 -6.78 -8.27
C ALA A 97 9.16 -5.44 -7.52
N SER A 98 10.33 -4.93 -7.13
CA SER A 98 10.46 -3.68 -6.40
C SER A 98 11.63 -2.88 -6.95
N GLU A 99 11.60 -1.57 -6.80
CA GLU A 99 12.71 -0.68 -7.16
C GLU A 99 13.95 -0.95 -6.30
N GLU A 100 13.76 -1.33 -5.03
CA GLU A 100 14.88 -1.61 -4.12
C GLU A 100 15.44 -3.04 -4.23
N GLU A 101 14.96 -3.87 -5.17
CA GLU A 101 15.41 -5.27 -5.35
C GLU A 101 15.76 -5.56 -6.81
N GLU A 102 16.99 -6.00 -7.08
CA GLU A 102 17.43 -6.33 -8.45
C GLU A 102 16.72 -7.58 -8.99
N ALA A 103 16.54 -8.56 -8.11
CA ALA A 103 15.96 -9.84 -8.45
C ALA A 103 14.44 -9.84 -8.23
N ILE A 104 13.75 -10.75 -8.94
CA ILE A 104 12.35 -11.04 -8.66
C ILE A 104 12.23 -11.54 -7.21
N ILE A 105 11.32 -10.94 -6.47
CA ILE A 105 10.99 -11.35 -5.11
C ILE A 105 10.04 -12.56 -5.20
N PRO A 106 10.48 -13.75 -4.76
CA PRO A 106 9.62 -14.94 -4.81
C PRO A 106 8.48 -14.81 -3.79
N ILE A 107 7.27 -15.18 -4.20
CA ILE A 107 6.13 -15.34 -3.29
C ILE A 107 5.79 -16.83 -3.22
N PRO A 108 5.74 -17.42 -2.01
CA PRO A 108 5.42 -18.83 -1.82
C PRO A 108 3.94 -19.18 -2.07
#